data_AF-A0A498BXU6-F1
#
_entry.id   AF-A0A498BXU6-F1
#
_cell.length_a   1.000
_cell.length_b   1.000
_cell.length_c   1.000
_cell.angle_alpha   90.00
_cell.angle_beta   90.00
_cell.angle_gamma   90.00
#
_symmetry.space_group_name_H-M   'P 1'
#
loop_
_entity.id
_entity.type
_entity.pdbx_description
1 polymer ?
#
loop_
_entity_poly.entity_id
_entity_poly.type
_entity_poly.pdbx_seq_one_letter_code
_entity_poly.pdbx_strand_id
1 'polypeptide(L)' 'MNRRNCIRLLCAAPLVLIAPPALAELSEREAVARVREHTDGRVLGVERRGSHYRVRVLVAPGQVRVYRVDARSGEVR' A
#
# COMPACT_ATOMS: atom_id res chain seq x y z
N MET A 1 35.15 -30.87 -40.06
CA MET A 1 34.72 -29.50 -40.45
C MET A 1 33.20 -29.47 -40.59
N ASN A 2 32.50 -29.03 -39.53
CA ASN A 2 31.63 -27.82 -39.47
C ASN A 2 30.18 -28.05 -39.96
N ARG A 3 29.29 -28.56 -39.09
CA ARG A 3 28.40 -27.80 -38.17
C ARG A 3 27.56 -26.75 -38.90
N ARG A 4 26.27 -27.05 -39.14
CA ARG A 4 25.23 -26.07 -39.46
C ARG A 4 23.95 -26.39 -38.68
N ASN A 5 24.00 -26.14 -37.37
CA ASN A 5 22.81 -26.05 -36.52
C ASN A 5 22.34 -24.59 -36.55
N CYS A 6 21.24 -24.30 -37.23
CA CYS A 6 20.53 -23.03 -37.14
C CYS A 6 19.24 -23.25 -36.35
N ILE A 7 19.38 -23.37 -35.02
CA ILE A 7 18.24 -23.34 -34.11
C ILE A 7 17.81 -21.87 -34.00
N ARG A 8 16.71 -21.54 -34.65
CA ARG A 8 16.04 -20.24 -34.52
C ARG A 8 15.46 -20.13 -33.10
N LEU A 9 16.20 -19.47 -32.22
CA LEU A 9 15.72 -19.01 -30.92
C LEU A 9 14.63 -17.95 -31.15
N LEU A 10 13.38 -18.40 -31.13
CA LEU A 10 12.20 -17.54 -31.09
C LEU A 10 12.03 -17.08 -29.64
N CYS A 11 12.60 -15.92 -29.29
CA CYS A 11 12.35 -15.27 -27.99
C CYS A 11 10.90 -14.79 -27.95
N ALA A 12 10.01 -15.58 -27.35
CA ALA A 12 8.70 -15.11 -26.93
C ALA A 12 8.89 -14.19 -25.71
N ALA A 13 8.95 -12.89 -25.94
CA ALA A 13 8.99 -11.91 -24.86
C ALA A 13 7.62 -11.91 -24.15
N PRO A 14 7.55 -12.15 -22.82
CA PRO A 14 6.30 -12.01 -22.11
C PRO A 14 5.90 -10.53 -22.10
N LEU A 15 4.72 -10.25 -22.64
CA LEU A 15 4.03 -8.96 -22.50
C LEU A 15 3.74 -8.75 -21.00
N VAL A 16 4.62 -8.04 -20.31
CA VAL A 16 4.34 -7.52 -18.97
C VAL A 16 3.31 -6.41 -19.15
N LEU A 17 2.06 -6.71 -18.81
CA LEU A 17 0.96 -5.74 -18.78
C LEU A 17 1.20 -4.80 -17.58
N ILE A 18 1.83 -3.65 -17.83
CA ILE A 18 2.00 -2.61 -16.81
C ILE A 18 0.65 -1.90 -16.66
N ALA A 19 -0.13 -2.28 -15.65
CA ALA A 19 -1.33 -1.53 -15.29
C ALA A 19 -0.91 -0.13 -14.79
N PRO A 20 -1.48 0.97 -15.33
CA PRO A 20 -1.23 2.29 -14.78
C PRO A 20 -1.72 2.33 -13.32
N PRO A 21 -1.01 3.01 -12.40
CA PRO A 21 -1.51 3.20 -11.06
C PRO A 21 -2.79 4.03 -11.19
N ALA A 22 -3.95 3.39 -11.03
CA ALA A 22 -5.18 4.13 -10.82
C ALA A 22 -4.92 5.07 -9.64
N LEU A 23 -5.27 6.35 -9.78
CA LEU A 23 -5.33 7.32 -8.70
C LEU A 23 -6.45 6.91 -7.72
N ALA A 24 -6.30 5.74 -7.14
CA ALA A 24 -7.20 5.16 -6.18
C ALA A 24 -6.85 5.76 -4.82
N GLU A 25 -7.86 6.29 -4.15
CA GLU A 25 -7.72 6.67 -2.75
C GLU A 25 -7.30 5.44 -1.95
N LEU A 26 -6.48 5.67 -0.92
CA LEU A 26 -6.00 4.63 -0.04
C LEU A 26 -7.17 3.86 0.57
N SER A 27 -6.99 2.57 0.68
CA SER A 27 -7.90 1.69 1.42
C SER A 27 -7.71 1.86 2.92
N GLU A 28 -8.72 1.47 3.71
CA GLU A 28 -8.62 1.45 5.18
C GLU A 28 -7.40 0.65 5.69
N ARG A 29 -7.10 -0.47 5.02
CA ARG A 29 -5.93 -1.31 5.34
C ARG A 29 -4.62 -0.57 5.12
N GLU A 30 -4.52 0.20 4.05
CA GLU A 30 -3.33 0.99 3.74
C GLU A 30 -3.17 2.16 4.71
N ALA A 31 -4.26 2.84 5.07
CA ALA A 31 -4.26 3.87 6.10
C ALA A 31 -3.78 3.31 7.46
N VAL A 32 -4.24 2.11 7.85
CA VAL A 32 -3.76 1.43 9.07
C VAL A 32 -2.29 1.07 8.97
N ALA A 33 -1.81 0.60 7.81
CA ALA A 33 -0.41 0.28 7.59
C ALA A 33 0.47 1.53 7.78
N ARG A 34 0.09 2.67 7.20
CA ARG A 34 0.79 3.96 7.38
C ARG A 34 0.86 4.39 8.84
N VAL A 35 -0.22 4.22 9.61
CA VAL A 35 -0.19 4.57 11.04
C VAL A 35 0.75 3.64 11.82
N ARG A 36 0.82 2.35 11.50
CA ARG A 36 1.75 1.41 12.15
C ARG A 36 3.21 1.75 11.91
N GLU A 37 3.54 2.42 10.81
CA GLU A 37 4.91 2.94 10.58
C GLU A 37 5.27 4.06 11.58
N HIS A 38 4.29 4.72 12.19
CA HIS A 38 4.48 5.87 13.10
C HIS A 38 4.28 5.51 14.59
N THR A 39 3.79 4.31 14.90
CA THR A 39 3.54 3.89 16.28
C THR A 39 3.51 2.38 16.44
N ASP A 40 4.07 1.90 17.54
CA ASP A 40 3.97 0.50 17.99
C ASP A 40 2.66 0.20 18.76
N GLY A 41 1.76 1.18 18.85
CA GLY A 41 0.51 1.06 19.58
C GLY A 41 -0.50 0.10 18.94
N ARG A 42 -1.47 -0.38 19.74
CA ARG A 42 -2.52 -1.30 19.27
C ARG A 42 -3.63 -0.53 18.56
N VAL A 43 -3.81 -0.78 17.27
CA VAL A 43 -4.94 -0.24 16.51
C VAL A 43 -6.26 -0.82 17.05
N LEU A 44 -7.16 0.07 17.44
CA LEU A 44 -8.49 -0.27 17.96
C LEU A 44 -9.57 -0.23 16.88
N GLY A 45 -9.37 0.60 15.85
CA GLY A 45 -10.30 0.70 14.73
C GLY A 45 -9.92 1.80 13.75
N VAL A 46 -10.47 1.70 12.55
CA VAL A 46 -10.33 2.67 11.47
C VAL A 46 -11.73 3.09 11.02
N GLU A 47 -11.87 4.36 10.66
CA GLU A 47 -13.12 4.90 10.11
C GLU A 47 -12.81 5.91 9.02
N ARG A 48 -13.51 5.83 7.89
CA ARG A 48 -13.43 6.84 6.84
C ARG A 48 -14.31 8.05 7.15
N ARG A 49 -13.75 9.25 7.04
CA ARG A 49 -14.44 10.55 7.19
C ARG A 49 -14.10 11.45 6.01
N GLY A 50 -14.89 11.33 4.94
CA GLY A 50 -14.67 12.10 3.70
C GLY A 50 -13.30 11.79 3.08
N SER A 51 -12.42 12.80 3.03
CA SER A 51 -11.08 12.72 2.45
C SER A 51 -10.00 12.21 3.41
N HIS A 52 -10.35 11.79 4.64
CA HIS A 52 -9.36 11.25 5.57
C HIS A 52 -9.88 10.00 6.30
N TYR A 53 -8.95 9.18 6.75
CA TYR A 53 -9.19 8.08 7.68
C TYR A 53 -8.85 8.53 9.10
N ARG A 54 -9.66 8.10 10.08
CA ARG A 54 -9.35 8.23 11.51
C ARG A 54 -9.00 6.86 12.04
N VAL A 55 -7.74 6.69 12.44
CA VAL A 55 -7.24 5.46 13.04
C VAL A 55 -7.08 5.67 14.53
N ARG A 56 -7.85 4.92 15.33
CA ARG A 56 -7.79 4.93 16.78
C ARG A 56 -6.73 3.94 17.23
N VAL A 57 -5.77 4.39 18.03
CA VAL A 57 -4.64 3.58 18.50
C VAL A 57 -4.51 3.71 20.02
N LEU A 58 -4.47 2.59 20.72
CA LEU A 58 -4.09 2.51 22.12
C LEU A 58 -2.57 2.56 22.22
N VAL A 59 -2.02 3.67 22.72
CA VAL A 59 -0.58 3.91 22.82
C VAL A 59 -0.02 3.58 24.20
N ALA A 60 -0.88 3.62 25.23
CA ALA A 60 -0.59 3.19 26.59
C ALA A 60 -1.90 2.76 27.28
N PRO A 61 -1.86 2.08 28.44
CA PRO A 61 -3.07 1.72 29.18
C PRO A 61 -3.97 2.95 29.43
N GLY A 62 -5.21 2.90 28.95
CA GLY A 62 -6.16 4.01 29.05
C GLY A 62 -5.90 5.21 28.13
N GLN A 63 -4.81 5.23 27.37
CA GLN A 63 -4.47 6.34 26.48
C GLN A 63 -4.69 5.98 25.01
N VAL A 64 -5.71 6.58 24.41
CA VAL A 64 -6.04 6.41 22.99
C VAL A 64 -5.66 7.68 22.23
N ARG A 65 -4.88 7.52 21.15
CA ARG A 65 -4.58 8.58 20.20
C ARG A 65 -5.31 8.33 18.89
N VAL A 66 -5.72 9.40 18.21
CA VAL A 66 -6.38 9.33 16.91
C VAL A 66 -5.46 9.92 15.88
N TYR A 67 -5.00 9.09 14.95
CA TYR A 67 -4.23 9.51 13.78
C TYR A 67 -5.18 9.78 12.62
N ARG A 68 -5.00 10.91 11.93
CA ARG A 68 -5.68 11.24 10.69
C ARG A 68 -4.76 10.90 9.53
N VAL A 69 -5.27 10.14 8.57
CA VAL A 69 -4.54 9.80 7.34
C VAL A 69 -5.27 10.41 6.16
N ASP A 70 -4.62 11.25 5.37
CA ASP A 70 -5.21 11.75 4.12
C ASP A 70 -5.43 10.59 3.14
N ALA A 71 -6.64 10.47 2.60
CA ALA A 71 -7.02 9.33 1.75
C ALA A 71 -6.35 9.36 0.37
N ARG A 72 -5.81 10.51 -0.07
CA ARG A 72 -5.15 10.64 -1.37
C ARG A 72 -3.63 10.57 -1.26
N SER A 73 -3.04 11.28 -0.30
CA SER A 73 -1.58 11.34 -0.12
C SER A 73 -1.04 10.28 0.85
N GLY A 74 -1.87 9.82 1.79
CA GLY A 74 -1.43 8.97 2.89
C GLY A 74 -0.60 9.68 3.95
N GLU A 75 -0.61 11.02 3.97
CA GLU A 75 0.00 11.81 5.03
C GLU A 75 -0.68 11.51 6.36
N VAL A 76 0.12 11.21 7.39
CA VAL A 76 -0.34 10.89 8.74
C VAL A 76 -0.15 12.11 9.65
N ARG A 77 -1.20 12.49 10.39
CA ARG A 77 -1.22 13.58 11.37
C ARG A 77 -1.85 13.17 12.69
#